data_AF-A0A955N5C4-F1
#
_entry.id   AF-A0A955N5C4-F1
#
_cell.length_a   1.000
_cell.length_b   1.000
_cell.length_c   1.000
_cell.angle_alpha   90.00
_cell.angle_beta   90.00
_cell.angle_gamma   90.00
#
_symmetry.space_group_name_H-M   'P 1'
#
loop_
_entity.id
_entity.type
_entity.pdbx_description
1 polymer ?
#
loop_
_entity_poly.entity_id
_entity_poly.type
_entity_poly.pdbx_seq_one_letter_code
_entity_poly.pdbx_strand_id
1 'polypeptide(L)'
;MVSFFNQMLVKRLTRMFHVFPPHESLRGNEGDLQVHDDQKFKKIKKGQRRALGPLKFVVLISLLLPSFGLPTVHAQVAGITVNPTSGLTTTEGGGTATFTVVLDTLPTGDVSIALSSSDTTEGTVSPASLTFTTSNGTIPQTVTVTGVDDAMIDGSIAYFILTGAATSDDFDYAGLDPADVSVTNT
;
A
#
# COMPACT_ATOMS: atom_id res chain seq x y z
N MET A 1 -21.70 -16.17 -9.42
CA MET A 1 -22.99 -15.61 -8.92
C MET A 1 -22.76 -14.25 -8.24
N VAL A 2 -22.16 -13.26 -8.94
CA VAL A 2 -21.94 -11.87 -8.47
C VAL A 2 -21.89 -10.90 -9.69
N SER A 3 -22.79 -11.05 -10.67
CA SER A 3 -22.78 -10.18 -11.88
C SER A 3 -24.14 -9.57 -12.24
N PHE A 4 -25.24 -10.02 -11.61
CA PHE A 4 -26.57 -9.54 -11.98
C PHE A 4 -27.15 -8.43 -11.08
N PHE A 5 -26.62 -8.22 -9.87
CA PHE A 5 -27.23 -7.25 -8.94
C PHE A 5 -26.84 -5.79 -9.22
N ASN A 6 -25.68 -5.54 -9.84
CA ASN A 6 -25.23 -4.18 -10.13
C ASN A 6 -25.83 -3.56 -11.41
N GLN A 7 -26.53 -4.36 -12.23
CA GLN A 7 -27.21 -3.84 -13.42
C GLN A 7 -28.62 -3.29 -13.12
N MET A 8 -29.20 -3.63 -11.97
CA MET A 8 -30.59 -3.25 -11.63
C MET A 8 -30.68 -1.87 -10.96
N LEU A 9 -29.60 -1.41 -10.32
CA LEU A 9 -29.59 -0.10 -9.64
C LEU A 9 -29.24 1.07 -10.57
N VAL A 10 -28.49 0.83 -11.65
CA VAL A 10 -28.13 1.89 -12.62
C VAL A 10 -29.27 2.17 -13.62
N LYS A 11 -30.16 1.21 -13.90
CA LYS A 11 -31.26 1.36 -14.89
C LYS A 11 -32.45 2.21 -14.42
N ARG A 12 -32.53 2.63 -13.15
CA ARG A 12 -33.62 3.51 -12.65
C ARG A 12 -33.31 5.01 -12.65
N LEU A 13 -32.15 5.43 -13.13
CA LEU A 13 -31.76 6.86 -13.14
C LEU A 13 -31.61 7.50 -14.53
N THR A 14 -31.95 6.81 -15.63
CA THR A 14 -31.74 7.36 -17.00
C THR A 14 -33.03 7.61 -17.81
N ARG A 15 -34.23 7.52 -17.23
CA ARG A 15 -35.48 7.92 -17.92
C ARG A 15 -36.04 9.25 -17.40
N MET A 16 -35.27 10.33 -17.55
CA MET A 16 -35.85 11.67 -17.45
C MET A 16 -35.18 12.70 -18.36
N PHE A 17 -34.83 12.33 -19.59
CA PHE A 17 -34.59 13.30 -20.65
C PHE A 17 -35.06 12.71 -21.98
N HIS A 18 -36.33 12.93 -22.33
CA HIS A 18 -36.80 12.80 -23.71
C HIS A 18 -36.82 14.20 -24.32
N VAL A 19 -36.08 14.34 -25.42
CA VAL A 19 -35.88 15.53 -26.24
C VAL A 19 -37.14 15.79 -27.06
N PHE A 20 -37.66 17.03 -27.05
CA PHE A 20 -38.72 17.47 -27.95
C PHE A 20 -38.12 17.96 -29.29
N PRO A 21 -38.74 17.65 -30.45
CA PRO A 21 -38.29 18.16 -31.75
C PRO A 21 -38.73 19.61 -31.98
N PRO A 22 -38.08 20.36 -32.89
CA PRO A 22 -38.42 21.76 -33.15
C PRO A 22 -39.55 21.86 -34.17
N HIS A 23 -40.54 22.72 -33.95
CA HIS A 23 -41.10 23.60 -34.99
C HIS A 23 -42.11 24.60 -34.42
N GLU A 24 -42.07 25.79 -35.03
CA GLU A 24 -43.08 26.85 -35.13
C GLU A 24 -43.30 27.83 -33.97
N SER A 25 -42.89 29.07 -34.26
CA SER A 25 -43.33 30.31 -33.60
C SER A 25 -44.80 30.56 -33.94
N LEU A 26 -45.66 30.64 -32.93
CA LEU A 26 -46.96 31.30 -33.03
C LEU A 26 -47.19 32.23 -31.84
N ARG A 27 -47.43 33.48 -32.21
CA ARG A 27 -47.84 34.65 -31.42
C ARG A 27 -49.29 34.46 -30.99
N GLY A 28 -49.67 34.71 -29.74
CA GLY A 28 -51.10 34.81 -29.39
C GLY A 28 -51.49 34.70 -27.93
N ASN A 29 -51.65 35.86 -27.31
CA ASN A 29 -52.68 36.30 -26.35
C ASN A 29 -52.96 35.53 -25.05
N GLU A 30 -52.86 36.32 -23.98
CA GLU A 30 -53.39 36.12 -22.64
C GLU A 30 -54.91 35.88 -22.64
N GLY A 31 -55.34 35.00 -21.74
CA GLY A 31 -56.68 34.97 -21.16
C GLY A 31 -57.71 34.14 -21.91
N ASP A 32 -58.15 33.02 -21.31
CA ASP A 32 -59.53 32.97 -20.85
C ASP A 32 -59.71 31.95 -19.69
N LEU A 33 -60.53 32.34 -18.73
CA LEU A 33 -60.89 31.65 -17.49
C LEU A 33 -61.80 30.45 -17.77
N GLN A 34 -61.73 29.39 -16.96
CA GLN A 34 -62.92 28.87 -16.25
C GLN A 34 -62.51 28.21 -14.92
N VAL A 35 -62.89 28.84 -13.79
CA VAL A 35 -62.95 28.21 -12.46
C VAL A 35 -64.40 28.31 -12.00
N HIS A 36 -65.02 27.16 -11.77
CA HIS A 36 -66.28 27.07 -11.03
C HIS A 36 -66.02 27.47 -9.57
N ASP A 37 -66.72 28.51 -9.12
CA ASP A 37 -66.97 28.88 -7.72
C ASP A 37 -67.45 27.63 -6.96
N ASP A 38 -66.96 27.27 -5.78
CA ASP A 38 -67.14 28.03 -4.54
C ASP A 38 -66.03 27.70 -3.54
N GLN A 39 -65.28 28.69 -3.05
CA GLN A 39 -64.76 28.70 -1.67
C GLN A 39 -64.57 30.15 -1.21
N LYS A 40 -65.29 30.51 -0.14
CA LYS A 40 -65.26 31.80 0.58
C LYS A 40 -63.83 32.29 0.88
N PHE A 41 -63.44 33.43 0.33
CA PHE A 41 -62.19 34.12 0.69
C PHE A 41 -62.36 35.01 1.93
N LYS A 42 -61.57 34.75 2.97
CA LYS A 42 -61.34 35.71 4.07
C LYS A 42 -60.24 36.68 3.62
N LYS A 43 -60.58 37.97 3.48
CA LYS A 43 -59.65 39.05 3.10
C LYS A 43 -58.47 39.13 4.09
N ILE A 44 -57.28 38.75 3.67
CA ILE A 44 -56.02 39.05 4.36
C ILE A 44 -55.55 40.45 3.94
N LYS A 45 -55.29 41.34 4.91
CA LYS A 45 -54.78 42.70 4.66
C LYS A 45 -53.38 42.63 4.04
N LYS A 46 -53.19 43.36 2.95
CA LYS A 46 -51.92 43.52 2.23
C LYS A 46 -50.92 44.25 3.14
N GLY A 47 -49.90 43.56 3.66
CA GLY A 47 -48.81 44.26 4.38
C GLY A 47 -48.00 43.54 5.46
N GLN A 48 -48.18 42.25 5.76
CA GLN A 48 -47.26 41.55 6.69
C GLN A 48 -46.45 40.47 5.97
N ARG A 49 -45.24 40.85 5.55
CA ARG A 49 -44.18 39.90 5.20
C ARG A 49 -43.70 39.24 6.50
N ARG A 50 -44.11 38.01 6.76
CA ARG A 50 -43.37 37.14 7.68
C ARG A 50 -42.38 36.37 6.83
N ALA A 51 -41.10 36.74 6.94
CA ALA A 51 -40.00 36.01 6.36
C ALA A 51 -40.00 34.59 6.95
N LEU A 52 -40.50 33.62 6.18
CA LEU A 52 -40.24 32.21 6.44
C LEU A 52 -38.94 31.89 5.70
N GLY A 53 -37.85 31.76 6.44
CA GLY A 53 -36.57 31.32 5.89
C GLY A 53 -36.70 29.96 5.19
N PRO A 54 -35.79 29.62 4.27
CA PRO A 54 -35.86 28.35 3.57
C PRO A 54 -35.74 27.21 4.58
N LEU A 55 -36.80 26.41 4.67
CA LEU A 55 -36.82 25.20 5.47
C LEU A 55 -35.77 24.25 4.87
N LYS A 56 -34.58 24.18 5.51
CA LYS A 56 -33.54 23.23 5.12
C LYS A 56 -34.07 21.82 5.37
N PHE A 57 -34.54 21.15 4.32
CA PHE A 57 -34.86 19.74 4.35
C PHE A 57 -33.53 18.96 4.36
N VAL A 58 -32.96 18.77 5.56
CA VAL A 58 -31.79 17.91 5.74
C VAL A 58 -32.31 16.46 5.76
N VAL A 59 -32.24 15.80 4.62
CA VAL A 59 -32.48 14.36 4.53
C VAL A 59 -31.19 13.65 4.95
N LEU A 60 -31.05 13.36 6.25
CA LEU A 60 -30.03 12.45 6.75
C LEU A 60 -30.49 11.02 6.45
N ILE A 61 -30.27 10.57 5.22
CA ILE A 61 -30.22 9.13 4.95
C ILE A 61 -28.89 8.64 5.52
N SER A 62 -28.90 8.21 6.78
CA SER A 62 -27.85 7.33 7.30
C SER A 62 -27.97 6.02 6.55
N LEU A 63 -27.20 5.88 5.48
CA LEU A 63 -27.01 4.60 4.82
C LEU A 63 -26.23 3.73 5.82
N LEU A 64 -26.93 2.83 6.51
CA LEU A 64 -26.29 1.74 7.24
C LEU A 64 -25.68 0.80 6.18
N LEU A 65 -24.54 1.19 5.63
CA LEU A 65 -23.74 0.30 4.82
C LEU A 65 -23.41 -0.88 5.74
N PRO A 66 -23.76 -2.13 5.37
CA PRO A 66 -23.18 -3.26 6.08
C PRO A 66 -21.67 -3.04 6.01
N SER A 67 -21.01 -3.08 7.17
CA SER A 67 -19.56 -3.10 7.21
C SER A 67 -19.13 -4.39 6.53
N PHE A 68 -18.95 -4.34 5.21
CA PHE A 68 -18.23 -5.35 4.49
C PHE A 68 -16.84 -5.28 5.10
N GLY A 69 -16.53 -6.27 5.95
CA GLY A 69 -15.16 -6.53 6.33
C GLY A 69 -14.41 -6.71 5.03
N LEU A 70 -13.72 -5.64 4.59
CA LEU A 70 -12.68 -5.76 3.60
C LEU A 70 -11.82 -6.90 4.15
N PRO A 71 -11.58 -7.99 3.39
CA PRO A 71 -10.52 -8.89 3.79
C PRO A 71 -9.33 -7.96 4.00
N THR A 72 -8.77 -7.96 5.22
CA THR A 72 -7.52 -7.28 5.44
C THR A 72 -6.56 -8.03 4.54
N VAL A 73 -6.41 -7.54 3.31
CA VAL A 73 -5.34 -7.96 2.42
C VAL A 73 -4.15 -7.37 3.14
N HIS A 74 -3.51 -8.17 3.97
CA HIS A 74 -2.17 -7.87 4.45
C HIS A 74 -1.34 -7.90 3.17
N ALA A 75 -1.24 -6.77 2.50
CA ALA A 75 -0.31 -6.61 1.40
C ALA A 75 1.04 -6.96 1.99
N GLN A 76 1.63 -8.05 1.50
CA GLN A 76 2.98 -8.42 1.89
C GLN A 76 3.86 -7.25 1.47
N VAL A 77 4.50 -6.60 2.45
CA VAL A 77 5.37 -5.45 2.22
C VAL A 77 6.74 -6.00 1.86
N ALA A 78 7.37 -5.44 0.83
CA ALA A 78 8.74 -5.79 0.48
C ALA A 78 9.67 -5.55 1.67
N GLY A 79 10.60 -6.47 1.86
CA GLY A 79 11.55 -6.45 2.96
C GLY A 79 12.64 -7.48 2.75
N ILE A 80 13.75 -7.29 3.46
CA ILE A 80 14.91 -8.16 3.41
C ILE A 80 15.19 -8.60 4.84
N THR A 81 15.08 -9.90 5.08
CA THR A 81 15.32 -10.49 6.40
C THR A 81 16.69 -11.14 6.44
N VAL A 82 17.48 -10.78 7.47
CA VAL A 82 18.78 -11.38 7.79
C VAL A 82 18.67 -12.15 9.10
N ASN A 83 19.13 -13.40 9.14
CA ASN A 83 19.01 -14.22 10.35
C ASN A 83 20.14 -15.28 10.50
N PRO A 84 20.79 -15.37 11.68
CA PRO A 84 20.76 -14.39 12.76
C PRO A 84 21.59 -13.15 12.41
N THR A 85 21.34 -12.03 13.10
CA THR A 85 22.16 -10.80 12.99
C THR A 85 23.23 -10.69 14.08
N SER A 86 23.25 -11.62 15.05
CA SER A 86 24.21 -11.60 16.16
C SER A 86 24.40 -12.99 16.77
N GLY A 87 25.38 -13.10 17.67
CA GLY A 87 25.71 -14.37 18.33
C GLY A 87 26.51 -15.33 17.47
N LEU A 88 27.07 -14.84 16.35
CA LEU A 88 27.97 -15.61 15.50
C LEU A 88 29.40 -15.51 16.03
N THR A 89 30.08 -16.65 16.08
CA THR A 89 31.48 -16.74 16.50
C THR A 89 32.29 -17.52 15.46
N THR A 90 33.42 -16.95 15.04
CA THR A 90 34.47 -17.64 14.27
C THR A 90 35.66 -17.93 15.17
N THR A 91 36.68 -18.61 14.65
CA THR A 91 37.93 -18.81 15.40
C THR A 91 39.11 -18.29 14.60
N GLU A 92 40.14 -17.83 15.30
CA GLU A 92 41.44 -17.47 14.70
C GLU A 92 41.94 -18.57 13.75
N GLY A 93 41.80 -19.85 14.13
CA GLY A 93 42.19 -20.98 13.29
C GLY A 93 41.35 -21.28 12.02
N GLY A 94 40.57 -20.31 11.51
CA GLY A 94 39.75 -20.50 10.30
C GLY A 94 38.36 -21.07 10.52
N GLY A 95 37.83 -20.96 11.75
CA GLY A 95 36.49 -21.43 12.11
C GLY A 95 35.41 -20.64 11.37
N THR A 96 34.24 -21.26 11.16
CA THR A 96 33.16 -20.66 10.37
C THR A 96 31.86 -20.48 11.15
N ALA A 97 31.10 -19.48 10.74
CA ALA A 97 29.73 -19.23 11.15
C ALA A 97 28.87 -18.98 9.91
N THR A 98 27.55 -19.15 10.03
CA THR A 98 26.63 -18.92 8.92
C THR A 98 25.42 -18.10 9.34
N PHE A 99 24.91 -17.31 8.40
CA PHE A 99 23.60 -16.67 8.48
C PHE A 99 22.88 -16.79 7.14
N THR A 100 21.60 -16.46 7.12
CA THR A 100 20.80 -16.44 5.89
C THR A 100 20.26 -15.06 5.61
N VAL A 101 20.05 -14.79 4.32
CA VAL A 101 19.32 -13.62 3.82
C VAL A 101 18.17 -14.11 2.95
N VAL A 102 17.00 -13.47 3.05
CA VAL A 102 15.82 -13.79 2.24
C VAL A 102 15.01 -12.53 1.97
N LEU A 103 14.31 -12.47 0.84
CA LEU A 103 13.31 -11.43 0.58
C LEU A 103 11.96 -11.86 1.17
N ASP A 104 11.25 -10.91 1.79
CA ASP A 104 9.96 -11.16 2.44
C ASP A 104 8.83 -11.42 1.41
N THR A 105 9.05 -11.00 0.16
CA THR A 105 8.13 -11.14 -0.98
C THR A 105 8.92 -11.48 -2.25
N LEU A 106 8.27 -11.99 -3.30
CA LEU A 106 8.93 -12.19 -4.59
C LEU A 106 9.12 -10.83 -5.28
N PRO A 107 10.33 -10.52 -5.76
CA PRO A 107 10.56 -9.28 -6.48
C PRO A 107 10.04 -9.38 -7.92
N THR A 108 9.89 -8.24 -8.58
CA THR A 108 9.53 -8.10 -9.99
C THR A 108 10.76 -7.95 -10.91
N GLY A 109 11.92 -7.63 -10.33
CA GLY A 109 13.23 -7.60 -10.98
C GLY A 109 14.30 -8.25 -10.10
N ASP A 110 15.51 -8.42 -10.62
CA ASP A 110 16.60 -9.00 -9.82
C ASP A 110 17.03 -8.02 -8.72
N VAL A 111 17.26 -8.53 -7.51
CA VAL A 111 17.71 -7.80 -6.33
C VAL A 111 19.10 -8.30 -5.97
N SER A 112 20.10 -7.42 -6.02
CA SER A 112 21.47 -7.74 -5.61
C SER A 112 21.83 -7.06 -4.30
N ILE A 113 22.46 -7.82 -3.40
CA ILE A 113 22.90 -7.36 -2.08
C ILE A 113 24.40 -7.65 -1.97
N ALA A 114 25.22 -6.60 -1.82
CA ALA A 114 26.66 -6.75 -1.62
C ALA A 114 26.97 -7.11 -0.16
N LEU A 115 27.97 -7.95 0.03
CA LEU A 115 28.44 -8.42 1.35
C LEU A 115 29.92 -8.10 1.50
N SER A 116 30.31 -7.56 2.65
CA SER A 116 31.71 -7.28 2.96
C SER A 116 31.99 -7.40 4.45
N SER A 117 33.25 -7.60 4.84
CA SER A 117 33.65 -7.52 6.25
C SER A 117 34.06 -6.09 6.59
N SER A 118 33.69 -5.60 7.76
CA SER A 118 34.23 -4.35 8.32
C SER A 118 35.70 -4.50 8.72
N ASP A 119 36.14 -5.72 9.00
CA ASP A 119 37.53 -6.04 9.32
C ASP A 119 37.93 -7.38 8.71
N THR A 120 38.79 -7.33 7.69
CA THR A 120 39.26 -8.52 6.98
C THR A 120 40.43 -9.21 7.67
N THR A 121 41.03 -8.62 8.71
CA THR A 121 42.01 -9.34 9.55
C THR A 121 41.31 -10.31 10.49
N GLU A 122 40.06 -10.03 10.86
CA GLU A 122 39.26 -10.88 11.75
C GLU A 122 38.43 -11.91 11.00
N GLY A 123 37.89 -11.54 9.83
CA GLY A 123 36.99 -12.42 9.12
C GLY A 123 36.68 -12.01 7.70
N THR A 124 36.36 -13.03 6.90
CA THR A 124 35.94 -12.90 5.51
C THR A 124 34.54 -13.46 5.32
N VAL A 125 33.86 -13.00 4.27
CA VAL A 125 32.50 -13.42 3.93
C VAL A 125 32.43 -14.00 2.53
N SER A 126 31.64 -15.07 2.37
CA SER A 126 31.36 -15.70 1.08
C SER A 126 29.90 -16.13 0.98
N PRO A 127 29.20 -15.83 -0.12
CA PRO A 127 29.68 -15.05 -1.27
C PRO A 127 29.82 -13.55 -0.95
N ALA A 128 30.50 -12.79 -1.82
CA ALA A 128 30.61 -11.33 -1.71
C ALA A 128 29.35 -10.58 -2.19
N SER A 129 28.40 -11.30 -2.80
CA SER A 129 27.11 -10.75 -3.20
C SER A 129 26.06 -11.84 -3.29
N LEU A 130 24.82 -11.52 -2.94
CA LEU A 130 23.64 -12.35 -3.18
C LEU A 130 22.83 -11.77 -4.34
N THR A 131 22.21 -12.65 -5.12
CA THR A 131 21.27 -12.26 -6.17
C THR A 131 19.98 -13.03 -6.00
N PHE A 132 18.90 -12.29 -5.80
CA PHE A 132 17.54 -12.80 -5.73
C PHE A 132 16.81 -12.43 -7.01
N THR A 133 16.15 -13.40 -7.61
CA THR A 133 15.38 -13.29 -8.84
C THR A 133 13.90 -13.50 -8.52
N THR A 134 13.06 -13.29 -9.53
CA THR A 134 11.61 -13.55 -9.46
C THR A 134 11.26 -15.01 -9.15
N SER A 135 12.21 -15.95 -9.26
CA SER A 135 11.99 -17.37 -9.00
C SER A 135 12.58 -17.87 -7.68
N ASN A 136 13.52 -17.14 -7.06
CA ASN A 136 14.18 -17.55 -5.82
C ASN A 136 14.12 -16.53 -4.68
N GLY A 137 13.43 -15.38 -4.85
CA GLY A 137 13.42 -14.28 -3.87
C GLY A 137 13.10 -14.70 -2.44
N THR A 138 12.13 -15.60 -2.29
CA THR A 138 11.67 -16.11 -0.99
C THR A 138 12.36 -17.40 -0.54
N ILE A 139 13.43 -17.81 -1.22
CA ILE A 139 14.29 -18.93 -0.84
C ILE A 139 15.50 -18.33 -0.10
N PRO A 140 15.70 -18.65 1.20
CA PRO A 140 16.86 -18.16 1.93
C PRO A 140 18.17 -18.58 1.28
N GLN A 141 19.09 -17.63 1.11
CA GLN A 141 20.45 -17.89 0.66
C GLN A 141 21.39 -17.85 1.86
N THR A 142 22.25 -18.86 1.97
CA THR A 142 23.22 -18.97 3.06
C THR A 142 24.48 -18.20 2.74
N VAL A 143 24.95 -17.45 3.75
CA VAL A 143 26.23 -16.76 3.75
C VAL A 143 27.14 -17.44 4.78
N THR A 144 28.38 -17.68 4.40
CA THR A 144 29.42 -18.23 5.27
C THR A 144 30.39 -17.12 5.65
N VAL A 145 30.65 -17.01 6.94
CA VAL A 145 31.70 -16.17 7.51
C VAL A 145 32.83 -17.08 7.97
N THR A 146 34.06 -16.72 7.65
CA THR A 146 35.26 -17.49 7.97
C THR A 146 36.24 -16.59 8.71
N GLY A 147 36.62 -17.00 9.94
CA GLY A 147 37.67 -16.35 10.70
C GLY A 147 38.99 -16.41 9.95
N VAL A 148 39.85 -15.41 10.14
CA VAL A 148 41.18 -15.37 9.53
C VAL A 148 42.21 -15.65 10.61
N ASP A 149 43.17 -16.52 10.28
CA ASP A 149 44.32 -16.80 11.13
C ASP A 149 45.36 -15.71 10.89
N ASP A 150 45.62 -14.90 11.89
CA ASP A 150 46.64 -13.88 11.86
C ASP A 150 47.79 -14.17 12.85
N ALA A 151 48.90 -13.43 12.72
CA ALA A 151 50.11 -13.72 13.49
C ALA A 151 50.10 -13.12 14.91
N MET A 152 49.06 -12.37 15.27
CA MET A 152 48.91 -11.73 16.57
C MET A 152 47.90 -12.51 17.42
N ILE A 153 48.23 -12.69 18.70
CA ILE A 153 47.26 -13.18 19.68
C ILE A 153 46.73 -11.94 20.40
N ASP A 154 45.60 -11.42 19.96
CA ASP A 154 44.97 -10.22 20.52
C ASP A 154 43.64 -10.49 21.24
N GLY A 155 43.09 -11.71 21.09
CA GLY A 155 41.96 -12.21 21.87
C GLY A 155 40.66 -12.16 21.07
N SER A 156 39.52 -12.03 21.76
CA SER A 156 38.24 -12.01 21.05
C SER A 156 37.93 -10.63 20.49
N ILE A 157 37.88 -10.50 19.16
CA ILE A 157 37.59 -9.24 18.47
C ILE A 157 36.22 -9.30 17.79
N ALA A 158 35.42 -8.25 18.01
CA ALA A 158 34.11 -8.11 17.38
C ALA A 158 34.22 -7.29 16.09
N TYR A 159 33.57 -7.76 15.03
CA TYR A 159 33.47 -7.09 13.74
C TYR A 159 32.07 -7.29 13.15
N PHE A 160 31.81 -6.66 12.00
CA PHE A 160 30.53 -6.76 11.30
C PHE A 160 30.72 -7.33 9.91
N ILE A 161 29.77 -8.16 9.48
CA ILE A 161 29.50 -8.36 8.06
C ILE A 161 28.48 -7.32 7.64
N LEU A 162 28.91 -6.44 6.74
CA LEU A 162 28.11 -5.37 6.18
C LEU A 162 27.23 -5.93 5.05
N THR A 163 25.92 -5.78 5.20
CA THR A 163 24.93 -6.08 4.16
C THR A 163 24.56 -4.79 3.45
N GLY A 164 25.14 -4.53 2.29
CA GLY A 164 24.92 -3.27 1.59
C GLY A 164 23.48 -3.11 1.09
N ALA A 165 23.04 -1.86 0.97
CA ALA A 165 21.76 -1.51 0.38
C ALA A 165 21.54 -2.21 -0.96
N ALA A 166 20.34 -2.77 -1.13
CA ALA A 166 19.99 -3.56 -2.28
C ALA A 166 19.95 -2.72 -3.56
N THR A 167 20.52 -3.25 -4.64
CA THR A 167 20.41 -2.67 -5.99
C THR A 167 19.43 -3.47 -6.81
N SER A 168 18.40 -2.82 -7.36
CA SER A 168 17.38 -3.45 -8.19
C SER A 168 16.69 -2.42 -9.09
N ASP A 169 16.12 -2.89 -10.21
CA ASP A 169 15.13 -2.13 -10.98
C ASP A 169 13.71 -2.21 -10.37
N ASP A 170 13.51 -3.11 -9.41
CA ASP A 170 12.29 -3.17 -8.61
C ASP A 170 12.31 -2.06 -7.54
N PHE A 171 11.42 -1.08 -7.68
CA PHE A 171 11.31 0.06 -6.76
C PHE A 171 10.97 -0.32 -5.33
N ASP A 172 10.32 -1.47 -5.11
CA ASP A 172 9.99 -1.92 -3.75
C ASP A 172 11.23 -2.45 -3.01
N TYR A 173 12.28 -2.84 -3.74
CA TYR A 173 13.54 -3.35 -3.19
C TYR A 173 14.73 -2.39 -3.35
N ALA A 174 14.70 -1.50 -4.34
CA ALA A 174 15.80 -0.59 -4.63
C ALA A 174 16.14 0.30 -3.43
N GLY A 175 17.36 0.20 -2.93
CA GLY A 175 17.88 0.98 -1.82
C GLY A 175 17.43 0.52 -0.43
N LEU A 176 16.69 -0.60 -0.31
CA LEU A 176 16.44 -1.19 1.00
C LEU A 176 17.76 -1.66 1.62
N ASP A 177 18.03 -1.23 2.85
CA ASP A 177 19.27 -1.51 3.57
C ASP A 177 19.02 -2.57 4.65
N PRO A 178 19.48 -3.82 4.47
CA PRO A 178 19.29 -4.88 5.45
C PRO A 178 20.14 -4.65 6.71
N ALA A 179 19.85 -5.41 7.77
CA ALA A 179 20.64 -5.33 8.99
C ALA A 179 22.00 -6.02 8.84
N ASP A 180 23.07 -5.32 9.21
CA ASP A 180 24.41 -5.88 9.35
C ASP A 180 24.46 -6.97 10.42
N VAL A 181 25.43 -7.88 10.28
CA VAL A 181 25.59 -9.05 11.15
C VAL A 181 26.81 -8.86 12.04
N SER A 182 26.62 -8.86 13.37
CA SER A 182 27.72 -8.81 14.33
C SER A 182 28.34 -10.21 14.51
N VAL A 183 29.65 -10.30 14.42
CA VAL A 183 30.44 -11.53 14.57
C VAL A 183 31.58 -11.29 15.56
N THR A 184 32.01 -12.34 16.25
CA THR A 184 33.22 -12.30 17.10
C THR A 184 34.19 -13.38 16.65
N ASN A 185 35.43 -13.01 16.33
CA ASN A 185 36.52 -13.97 16.17
C ASN A 185 37.09 -14.28 17.56
N THR A 186 37.41 -15.55 17.85
CA THR A 186 37.86 -16.00 19.19
C THR A 186 39.03 -16.96 19.16
#